data_AF-A0A373Q9T3-F1
#
_entry.id   AF-A0A373Q9T3-F1
#
_cell.length_a   1.000
_cell.length_b   1.000
_cell.length_c   1.000
_cell.angle_alpha   90.00
_cell.angle_beta   90.00
_cell.angle_gamma   90.00
#
_symmetry.space_group_name_H-M   'P 1'
#
loop_
_entity.id
_entity.type
_entity.pdbx_description
1 polymer ?
#
loop_
_entity_poly.entity_id
_entity_poly.type
_entity_poly.pdbx_seq_one_letter_code
_entity_poly.pdbx_strand_id
1 'polypeptide(L)' 'MFVGKTLIIHGTADDAVGVIGSCRYKECMPHNTKLVLIEGEGHGLDNSLDDIKKRVIEFLKK' A
#
# COMPACT_ATOMS: atom_id res chain seq x y z
N MET A 1 7.89 20.31 -1.00
CA MET A 1 7.59 18.99 -0.41
C MET A 1 6.27 18.51 -1.02
N PHE A 2 6.15 17.26 -1.45
CA PHE A 2 4.94 16.75 -2.10
C PHE A 2 3.75 16.78 -1.11
N VAL A 3 2.67 17.48 -1.47
CA VAL A 3 1.51 17.72 -0.57
C VAL A 3 0.37 16.72 -0.85
N GLY A 4 0.49 15.90 -1.89
CA GLY A 4 -0.51 14.90 -2.25
C GLY A 4 -0.64 13.81 -1.19
N LYS A 5 -1.87 13.30 -1.02
CA LYS A 5 -2.11 12.07 -0.26
C LYS A 5 -1.56 10.88 -1.06
N THR A 6 -0.92 9.94 -0.39
CA THR A 6 -0.37 8.70 -0.97
C THR A 6 -1.05 7.49 -0.35
N LEU A 7 -1.43 6.51 -1.17
CA LEU A 7 -1.84 5.18 -0.74
C LEU A 7 -0.79 4.17 -1.19
N ILE A 8 -0.30 3.36 -0.26
CA ILE A 8 0.57 2.22 -0.52
C ILE A 8 -0.19 0.96 -0.12
N ILE A 9 -0.26 0.00 -1.03
CA ILE A 9 -0.78 -1.34 -0.78
C ILE A 9 0.35 -2.32 -1.08
N HIS A 10 0.66 -3.22 -0.15
CA HIS A 10 1.83 -4.09 -0.26
C HIS A 10 1.55 -5.47 0.35
N GLY A 11 1.95 -6.54 -0.31
CA GLY A 11 1.78 -7.91 0.17
C GLY A 11 2.89 -8.30 1.14
N THR A 12 2.57 -8.95 2.27
CA THR A 12 3.61 -9.28 3.27
C THR A 12 4.51 -10.46 2.86
N ALA A 13 4.10 -11.23 1.85
CA ALA A 13 4.86 -12.31 1.25
C ALA A 13 5.47 -11.92 -0.12
N ASP A 14 5.57 -10.63 -0.44
CA ASP A 14 6.27 -10.14 -1.63
C ASP A 14 7.78 -10.44 -1.53
N ASP A 15 8.22 -11.43 -2.31
CA ASP A 15 9.61 -11.89 -2.39
C ASP A 15 10.45 -11.09 -3.39
N ALA A 16 9.80 -10.33 -4.28
CA ALA A 16 10.46 -9.46 -5.25
C ALA A 16 10.83 -8.10 -4.64
N VAL A 17 9.94 -7.55 -3.79
CA VAL A 17 10.13 -6.27 -3.11
C VAL A 17 9.72 -6.41 -1.65
N GLY A 18 10.70 -6.39 -0.73
CA GLY A 18 10.42 -6.49 0.70
C GLY A 18 9.64 -5.30 1.28
N VAL A 19 8.73 -5.60 2.20
CA VAL A 19 7.81 -4.64 2.85
C VAL A 19 8.50 -3.48 3.59
N ILE A 20 9.77 -3.64 3.97
CA ILE A 20 10.55 -2.65 4.73
C ILE A 20 10.57 -1.28 4.02
N GLY A 21 10.68 -1.24 2.69
CA GLY A 21 10.69 0.01 1.93
C GLY A 21 9.38 0.79 2.09
N SER A 22 8.25 0.10 1.98
CA SER A 22 6.91 0.66 2.17
C SER A 22 6.70 1.18 3.59
N CYS A 23 7.17 0.44 4.60
CA CYS A 23 7.12 0.87 6.00
C CYS A 23 7.94 2.14 6.24
N ARG A 24 9.20 2.18 5.77
CA ARG A 24 10.07 3.36 5.91
C ARG A 24 9.50 4.59 5.21
N TYR A 25 8.88 4.43 4.04
CA TYR A 25 8.20 5.54 3.37
C TYR A 25 7.09 6.13 4.24
N LYS A 26 6.24 5.27 4.85
CA LYS A 26 5.18 5.70 5.75
C LYS A 26 5.73 6.42 6.99
N GLU A 27 6.85 5.98 7.54
CA GLU A 27 7.52 6.64 8.68
C GLU A 27 8.04 8.03 8.31
N CYS A 28 8.64 8.20 7.13
CA CYS A 28 9.12 9.50 6.64
C CYS A 28 7.98 10.46 6.25
N MET A 29 6.82 9.92 5.87
CA MET A 29 5.67 10.66 5.35
C MET A 29 4.38 10.31 6.12
N PRO A 30 4.33 10.50 7.46
CA PRO A 30 3.32 9.90 8.31
C PRO A 30 1.93 10.53 8.16
N HIS A 31 1.84 11.80 7.77
CA HIS A 31 0.57 12.53 7.73
C HIS A 31 -0.15 12.47 6.38
N ASN A 32 0.57 12.24 5.28
CA ASN A 32 0.02 12.17 3.93
C ASN A 32 0.00 10.75 3.35
N THR A 33 0.66 9.78 3.98
CA THR A 33 0.70 8.39 3.48
C THR A 33 -0.24 7.48 4.25
N LYS A 34 -1.03 6.67 3.55
CA LYS A 34 -1.72 5.51 4.08
C LYS A 34 -1.02 4.24 3.59
N LEU A 35 -0.60 3.38 4.51
CA LEU A 35 -0.02 2.07 4.20
C LEU A 35 -1.03 0.98 4.54
N VAL A 36 -1.24 0.05 3.62
CA VAL A 36 -2.07 -1.15 3.80
C VAL A 36 -1.21 -2.36 3.49
N LEU A 37 -1.04 -3.22 4.48
CA LEU A 37 -0.36 -4.50 4.31
C LEU A 37 -1.42 -5.59 4.11
N ILE A 38 -1.22 -6.42 3.09
CA ILE A 38 -2.09 -7.56 2.81
C ILE A 38 -1.35 -8.84 3.20
N GLU A 39 -1.83 -9.50 4.25
CA GLU A 39 -1.15 -10.66 4.81
C GLU A 39 -1.14 -11.84 3.84
N GLY A 40 0.03 -12.44 3.63
CA GLY A 40 0.22 -13.64 2.81
C GLY A 40 0.17 -13.40 1.28
N GLU A 41 -0.11 -12.18 0.83
CA GLU A 41 -0.03 -11.84 -0.59
C GLU A 41 1.40 -11.62 -1.05
N GLY A 42 1.70 -12.08 -2.27
CA GLY A 42 2.96 -11.81 -2.97
C GLY A 42 2.89 -10.54 -3.83
N HIS A 43 3.88 -10.38 -4.72
CA HIS A 43 4.03 -9.18 -5.55
C HIS A 43 2.81 -8.84 -6.42
N GLY A 44 2.12 -9.88 -6.94
CA GLY A 44 0.96 -9.72 -7.82
C GLY A 44 -0.33 -9.32 -7.10
N LEU A 45 -0.41 -9.54 -5.78
CA LEU A 45 -1.62 -9.33 -4.98
C LEU A 45 -2.85 -10.09 -5.53
N ASP A 46 -2.61 -11.24 -6.17
CA ASP A 46 -3.57 -11.91 -7.05
C ASP A 46 -4.87 -12.34 -6.34
N ASN A 47 -4.80 -12.71 -5.06
CA ASN A 47 -5.97 -13.21 -4.32
C ASN A 47 -6.80 -12.07 -3.68
N SER A 48 -6.31 -10.83 -3.74
CA SER A 48 -6.89 -9.68 -3.04
C SER A 48 -7.32 -8.54 -3.98
N LEU A 49 -7.29 -8.76 -5.29
CA LEU A 49 -7.54 -7.72 -6.31
C LEU A 49 -8.87 -6.98 -6.14
N ASP A 50 -9.96 -7.67 -5.80
CA ASP A 50 -11.26 -7.01 -5.64
C ASP A 50 -11.35 -6.13 -4.39
N ASP A 51 -10.70 -6.54 -3.29
CA ASP A 51 -10.57 -5.70 -2.10
C ASP A 51 -9.67 -4.48 -2.38
N ILE A 52 -8.57 -4.69 -3.11
CA ILE A 52 -7.64 -3.64 -3.53
C ILE A 52 -8.36 -2.59 -4.39
N LYS A 53 -9.12 -3.01 -5.40
CA LYS A 53 -9.91 -2.11 -6.25
C LYS A 53 -10.84 -1.23 -5.41
N LYS A 54 -11.57 -1.82 -4.45
CA LYS A 54 -12.45 -1.07 -3.55
C LYS A 54 -11.67 -0.02 -2.75
N ARG A 55 -10.55 -0.40 -2.14
CA ARG A 55 -9.70 0.51 -1.36
C ARG A 55 -9.14 1.67 -2.19
N VAL A 56 -8.70 1.39 -3.41
CA VAL A 56 -8.19 2.40 -4.35
C VAL A 56 -9.30 3.38 -4.72
N ILE A 57 -10.48 2.88 -5.10
CA ILE A 57 -11.63 3.73 -5.44
C ILE A 57 -12.04 4.62 -4.26
N GLU A 58 -12.11 4.06 -3.04
CA GLU A 58 -12.42 4.83 -1.84
C GLU A 58 -11.38 5.90 -1.52
N PHE A 59 -10.11 5.62 -1.78
CA PHE A 59 -9.03 6.58 -1.58
C PHE A 59 -9.10 7.74 -2.58
N LEU A 60 -9.37 7.45 -3.85
CA LEU A 60 -9.47 8.45 -4.92
C LEU A 60 -10.68 9.38 -4.78
N LYS A 61 -11.74 8.95 -4.09
CA LYS A 61 -12.93 9.77 -3.83
C LYS A 61 -12.74 10.81 -2.70
N LYS A 62 -11.63 10.79 -1.97
CA LYS A 62 -11.35 11.61 -0.78
C LYS A 62 -10.29 12.68 -1.01
#